data_AF-A0A0G0HEP3-F1
#
_entry.id   AF-A0A0G0HEP3-F1
#
_cell.length_a   1.000
_cell.length_b   1.000
_cell.length_c   1.000
_cell.angle_alpha   90.00
_cell.angle_beta   90.00
_cell.angle_gamma   90.00
#
_symmetry.space_group_name_H-M   'P 1'
#
loop_
_entity.id
_entity.type
_entity.pdbx_description
1 polymer ?
#
loop_
_entity_poly.entity_id
_entity_poly.type
_entity_poly.pdbx_seq_one_letter_code
_entity_poly.pdbx_strand_id
1 'polypeptide(L)'
;MINIISKSYLSSRISGPQKVVLNTIKGLEKLGYPYVVNKSLSSCKRLWIHDDINALKFIKDLPSDISIVVGPNLFIKPDNIPSNLNIKRAVFLYPSRWIKDFWLRYGYNGSSMEVWPVGIDTDDFNISKIEKKVVMVYYKQRFAEELKFVENLLVNKKIKYKLIVYRDYTEGEYKKVLAESKYGIWLGRHESQGIALEEAMSCGVPLIV
;
A
#
# COMPACT_ATOMS: atom_id res chain seq x y z
N MET A 1 -11.17 -20.01 6.87
CA MET A 1 -11.50 -19.39 5.57
C MET A 1 -11.87 -17.93 5.78
N ILE A 2 -11.41 -17.04 4.90
CA ILE A 2 -11.74 -15.60 4.91
C ILE A 2 -12.34 -15.19 3.56
N ASN A 3 -13.38 -14.36 3.58
CA ASN A 3 -13.89 -13.69 2.39
C ASN A 3 -13.27 -12.29 2.28
N ILE A 4 -12.64 -12.00 1.15
CA ILE A 4 -11.99 -10.72 0.86
C ILE A 4 -12.85 -9.96 -0.14
N ILE A 5 -13.33 -8.79 0.24
CA ILE A 5 -14.07 -7.88 -0.64
C ILE A 5 -13.13 -6.78 -1.07
N SER A 6 -12.77 -6.78 -2.35
CA SER A 6 -11.94 -5.73 -2.93
C SER A 6 -12.27 -5.39 -4.37
N LYS A 7 -12.42 -4.08 -4.62
CA LYS A 7 -12.54 -3.51 -5.96
C LYS A 7 -11.19 -3.46 -6.66
N SER A 8 -10.13 -3.09 -5.95
CA SER A 8 -8.78 -3.02 -6.50
C SER A 8 -8.26 -4.38 -6.99
N TYR A 9 -8.75 -5.49 -6.43
CA TYR A 9 -8.45 -6.83 -6.95
C TYR A 9 -8.88 -7.01 -8.42
N LEU A 10 -9.99 -6.37 -8.84
CA LEU A 10 -10.54 -6.45 -10.19
C LEU A 10 -9.90 -5.43 -11.15
N SER A 11 -9.05 -4.53 -10.66
CA SER A 11 -8.41 -3.48 -11.47
C SER A 11 -7.37 -4.09 -12.41
N SER A 12 -7.29 -3.60 -13.64
CA SER A 12 -6.15 -3.90 -14.54
C SER A 12 -4.94 -3.00 -14.31
N ARG A 13 -5.07 -1.95 -13.49
CA ARG A 13 -4.02 -0.99 -13.19
C ARG A 13 -3.38 -1.26 -11.83
N ILE A 14 -2.06 -1.45 -11.85
CA ILE A 14 -1.23 -1.57 -10.65
C ILE A 14 -1.34 -0.27 -9.84
N SER A 15 -1.72 -0.43 -8.58
CA SER A 15 -1.88 0.67 -7.63
C SER A 15 -1.56 0.17 -6.22
N GLY A 16 -1.30 1.11 -5.29
CA GLY A 16 -1.06 0.78 -3.89
C GLY A 16 -2.16 -0.12 -3.28
N PRO A 17 -3.46 0.24 -3.39
CA PRO A 17 -4.54 -0.63 -2.93
C PRO A 17 -4.52 -2.02 -3.57
N GLN A 18 -4.26 -2.11 -4.89
CA GLN A 18 -4.16 -3.42 -5.53
C GLN A 18 -3.02 -4.26 -4.94
N LYS A 19 -1.86 -3.65 -4.69
CA LYS A 19 -0.72 -4.31 -4.03
C LYS A 19 -1.07 -4.80 -2.63
N VAL A 20 -1.87 -4.04 -1.87
CA VAL A 20 -2.35 -4.47 -0.54
C VAL A 20 -3.11 -5.81 -0.63
N VAL A 21 -4.11 -5.90 -1.52
CA VAL A 21 -4.89 -7.14 -1.63
C VAL A 21 -4.08 -8.30 -2.23
N LEU A 22 -3.26 -8.05 -3.25
CA LEU A 22 -2.46 -9.11 -3.89
C LEU A 22 -1.38 -9.67 -2.95
N ASN A 23 -0.65 -8.82 -2.24
CA ASN A 23 0.38 -9.28 -1.30
C ASN A 23 -0.25 -10.04 -0.13
N THR A 24 -1.44 -9.64 0.30
CA THR A 24 -2.20 -10.36 1.33
C THR A 24 -2.61 -11.75 0.87
N ILE A 25 -3.17 -11.85 -0.35
CA ILE A 25 -3.53 -13.13 -0.96
C ILE A 25 -2.30 -14.03 -1.07
N LYS A 26 -1.18 -13.51 -1.57
CA LYS A 26 0.08 -14.27 -1.65
C LYS A 26 0.54 -14.77 -0.27
N GLY A 27 0.39 -13.96 0.77
CA GLY A 27 0.67 -14.37 2.15
C GLY A 27 -0.24 -15.51 2.63
N LEU A 28 -1.54 -15.44 2.34
CA LEU A 28 -2.50 -16.49 2.68
C LEU A 28 -2.20 -17.80 1.94
N GLU A 29 -1.83 -17.73 0.65
CA GLU A 29 -1.40 -18.87 -0.14
C GLU A 29 -0.15 -19.53 0.45
N LYS A 30 0.86 -18.74 0.82
CA LYS A 30 2.07 -19.24 1.50
C LYS A 30 1.77 -19.95 2.83
N LEU A 31 0.77 -19.48 3.56
CA LEU A 31 0.32 -20.09 4.81
C LEU A 31 -0.59 -21.31 4.61
N GLY A 32 -1.02 -21.60 3.37
CA GLY A 32 -2.07 -22.59 3.10
C GLY A 32 -3.42 -22.22 3.73
N TYR A 33 -3.66 -20.94 4.03
CA TYR A 33 -4.88 -20.50 4.68
C TYR A 33 -5.98 -20.22 3.62
N PRO A 34 -7.16 -20.86 3.72
CA PRO A 34 -8.17 -20.77 2.68
C PRO A 34 -8.82 -19.39 2.62
N TYR A 35 -9.07 -18.89 1.42
CA TYR A 35 -9.77 -17.63 1.18
C TYR A 35 -10.69 -17.72 -0.03
N VAL A 36 -11.64 -16.79 -0.10
CA VAL A 36 -12.45 -16.50 -1.28
C VAL A 36 -12.44 -15.00 -1.52
N VAL A 37 -12.64 -14.57 -2.76
CA VAL A 37 -12.63 -13.15 -3.13
C VAL A 37 -13.96 -12.77 -3.74
N ASN A 38 -14.51 -11.63 -3.31
CA ASN A 38 -15.73 -11.01 -3.83
C ASN A 38 -16.94 -11.94 -3.86
N LYS A 39 -17.08 -12.82 -2.85
CA LYS A 39 -18.30 -13.59 -2.62
C LYS A 39 -19.28 -12.81 -1.75
N SER A 40 -20.52 -13.31 -1.61
CA SER A 40 -21.50 -12.73 -0.68
C SER A 40 -20.87 -12.48 0.69
N LEU A 41 -21.18 -11.34 1.31
CA LEU A 41 -20.56 -10.88 2.56
C LEU A 41 -20.68 -11.91 3.70
N SER A 42 -21.73 -12.73 3.68
CA SER A 42 -21.98 -13.80 4.65
C SER A 42 -21.41 -15.17 4.29
N SER A 43 -20.67 -15.29 3.19
CA SER A 43 -20.11 -16.58 2.71
C SER A 43 -19.06 -17.19 3.64
N CYS A 44 -18.46 -16.40 4.53
CA CYS A 44 -17.47 -16.84 5.51
C CYS A 44 -17.75 -16.19 6.87
N LYS A 45 -17.34 -16.86 7.96
CA LYS A 45 -17.36 -16.28 9.32
C LYS A 45 -16.32 -15.18 9.54
N ARG A 46 -15.36 -15.04 8.62
CA ARG A 46 -14.35 -13.97 8.62
C ARG A 46 -14.49 -13.18 7.32
N LEU A 47 -14.67 -11.88 7.45
CA LEU A 47 -14.89 -10.96 6.35
C LEU A 47 -13.89 -9.81 6.44
N TRP A 48 -13.17 -9.58 5.35
CA TRP A 48 -12.33 -8.40 5.18
C TRP A 48 -12.86 -7.54 4.04
N ILE A 49 -13.32 -6.33 4.35
CA ILE A 49 -13.73 -5.33 3.34
C ILE A 49 -12.57 -4.34 3.16
N HIS A 50 -11.78 -4.59 2.14
CA HIS A 50 -10.52 -3.89 1.91
C HIS A 50 -10.73 -2.43 1.46
N ASP A 51 -11.48 -2.22 0.37
CA ASP A 51 -11.60 -0.92 -0.31
C ASP A 51 -12.99 -0.66 -0.92
N ASP A 52 -14.03 -1.39 -0.50
CA ASP A 52 -15.40 -1.20 -1.00
C ASP A 52 -16.33 -0.52 0.02
N ILE A 53 -16.50 0.81 -0.12
CA ILE A 53 -17.42 1.62 0.69
C ILE A 53 -18.88 1.15 0.57
N ASN A 54 -19.30 0.61 -0.58
CA ASN A 54 -20.68 0.14 -0.72
C ASN A 54 -20.94 -1.13 0.10
N ALA A 55 -19.95 -2.02 0.20
CA ALA A 55 -20.06 -3.21 1.03
C ALA A 55 -20.23 -2.87 2.52
N LEU A 56 -19.66 -1.75 2.98
CA LEU A 56 -19.79 -1.29 4.38
C LEU A 56 -21.25 -1.01 4.78
N LYS A 57 -22.11 -0.60 3.84
CA LYS A 57 -23.53 -0.27 4.12
C LYS A 57 -24.31 -1.46 4.67
N PHE A 58 -23.87 -2.67 4.35
CA PHE A 58 -24.55 -3.92 4.70
C PHE A 58 -23.99 -4.58 5.97
N ILE A 59 -22.92 -4.03 6.58
CA ILE A 59 -22.29 -4.61 7.79
C ILE A 59 -23.30 -4.79 8.93
N LYS A 60 -24.19 -3.82 9.11
CA LYS A 60 -25.21 -3.83 10.18
C LYS A 60 -26.20 -4.99 10.04
N ASP A 61 -26.42 -5.47 8.83
CA ASP A 61 -27.41 -6.50 8.50
C ASP A 61 -26.78 -7.91 8.49
N LEU A 62 -25.47 -8.02 8.70
CA LEU A 62 -24.77 -9.30 8.75
C LEU A 62 -25.02 -10.04 10.07
N PRO A 63 -25.07 -11.39 10.08
CA PRO A 63 -25.10 -12.19 11.30
C PRO A 63 -24.01 -11.79 12.29
N SER A 64 -24.33 -11.76 13.58
CA SER A 64 -23.44 -11.27 14.66
C SER A 64 -22.17 -12.11 14.83
N ASP A 65 -22.19 -13.36 14.41
CA ASP A 65 -21.07 -14.30 14.51
C ASP A 65 -20.02 -14.15 13.38
N ILE A 66 -20.22 -13.21 12.45
CA ILE A 66 -19.22 -12.84 11.45
C ILE A 66 -18.26 -11.81 12.05
N SER A 67 -16.98 -12.16 12.11
CA SER A 67 -15.88 -11.26 12.45
C SER A 67 -15.52 -10.40 11.24
N ILE A 68 -15.54 -9.07 11.43
CA ILE A 68 -15.41 -8.10 10.33
C ILE A 68 -14.17 -7.23 10.55
N VAL A 69 -13.38 -7.13 9.50
CA VAL A 69 -12.25 -6.23 9.40
C VAL A 69 -12.43 -5.34 8.17
N VAL A 70 -12.07 -4.07 8.27
CA VAL A 70 -12.24 -3.08 7.19
C VAL A 70 -10.97 -2.29 6.93
N GLY A 71 -10.78 -1.80 5.70
CA GLY A 71 -9.63 -0.97 5.32
C GLY A 71 -8.42 -1.79 4.86
N PRO A 72 -7.23 -1.18 4.71
CA PRO A 72 -6.92 0.22 5.05
C PRO A 72 -7.34 1.25 3.99
N ASN A 73 -7.78 0.83 2.79
CA ASN A 73 -7.98 1.72 1.64
C ASN A 73 -9.42 2.22 1.46
N LEU A 74 -10.04 2.71 2.53
CA LEU A 74 -11.44 3.20 2.52
C LEU A 74 -11.57 4.72 2.64
N PHE A 75 -10.88 5.34 3.61
CA PHE A 75 -11.05 6.74 3.98
C PHE A 75 -9.70 7.37 4.33
N ILE A 76 -9.53 8.67 4.06
CA ILE A 76 -8.30 9.40 4.36
C ILE A 76 -8.33 9.95 5.80
N LYS A 77 -9.46 10.52 6.20
CA LYS A 77 -9.70 11.08 7.54
C LYS A 77 -11.08 10.70 8.08
N PRO A 78 -11.31 10.82 9.40
CA PRO A 78 -12.57 10.44 10.04
C PRO A 78 -13.83 11.05 9.40
N ASP A 79 -13.81 12.35 9.09
CA ASP A 79 -14.95 13.05 8.47
C ASP A 79 -15.30 12.55 7.06
N ASN A 80 -14.45 11.72 6.44
CA ASN A 80 -14.79 11.10 5.17
C ASN A 80 -15.73 9.90 5.33
N ILE A 81 -15.92 9.39 6.55
CA ILE A 81 -16.89 8.34 6.82
C ILE A 81 -18.30 8.96 6.67
N PRO A 82 -19.12 8.48 5.71
CA PRO A 82 -20.49 8.94 5.59
C PRO A 82 -21.27 8.71 6.88
N SER A 83 -22.07 9.70 7.31
CA SER A 83 -22.82 9.67 8.57
C SER A 83 -23.82 8.50 8.68
N ASN A 84 -24.24 7.95 7.55
CA ASN A 84 -25.13 6.79 7.49
C ASN A 84 -24.41 5.43 7.59
N LEU A 85 -23.08 5.39 7.65
CA LEU A 85 -22.32 4.16 7.88
C LEU A 85 -22.08 3.94 9.36
N ASN A 86 -22.40 2.73 9.83
CA ASN A 86 -22.05 2.27 11.17
C ASN A 86 -21.05 1.11 11.07
N ILE A 87 -19.78 1.40 11.39
CA ILE A 87 -18.68 0.44 11.36
C ILE A 87 -18.20 0.05 12.76
N LYS A 88 -18.96 0.34 13.82
CA LYS A 88 -18.59 0.04 15.22
C LYS A 88 -18.27 -1.43 15.47
N ARG A 89 -18.92 -2.35 14.74
CA ARG A 89 -18.73 -3.80 14.87
C ARG A 89 -17.44 -4.31 14.22
N ALA A 90 -16.79 -3.49 13.41
CA ALA A 90 -15.58 -3.88 12.68
C ALA A 90 -14.31 -3.45 13.41
N VAL A 91 -13.22 -4.15 13.13
CA VAL A 91 -11.86 -3.65 13.37
C VAL A 91 -11.41 -2.90 12.11
N PHE A 92 -11.08 -1.62 12.25
CA PHE A 92 -10.54 -0.80 11.18
C PHE A 92 -9.02 -0.94 11.13
N LEU A 93 -8.51 -1.42 10.00
CA LEU A 93 -7.07 -1.52 9.74
C LEU A 93 -6.48 -0.21 9.26
N TYR A 94 -5.32 0.13 9.81
CA TYR A 94 -4.49 1.24 9.39
C TYR A 94 -3.16 0.71 8.88
N PRO A 95 -2.63 1.26 7.77
CA PRO A 95 -1.44 0.70 7.13
C PRO A 95 -0.17 0.98 7.92
N SER A 96 -0.20 1.93 8.85
CA SER A 96 0.94 2.31 9.69
C SER A 96 0.47 2.94 10.99
N ARG A 97 1.36 2.94 11.99
CA ARG A 97 1.09 3.60 13.28
C ARG A 97 0.86 5.10 13.12
N TRP A 98 1.59 5.75 12.22
CA TRP A 98 1.42 7.17 11.96
C TRP A 98 -0.01 7.53 11.52
N ILE A 99 -0.62 6.73 10.64
CA ILE A 99 -2.01 6.95 10.21
C ILE A 99 -3.00 6.71 11.36
N LYS A 100 -2.82 5.63 12.14
CA LYS A 100 -3.66 5.37 13.33
C LYS A 100 -3.60 6.55 14.30
N ASP A 101 -2.41 7.03 14.61
CA ASP A 101 -2.20 8.17 15.53
C ASP A 101 -2.77 9.47 14.95
N PHE A 102 -2.68 9.68 13.63
CA PHE A 102 -3.33 10.81 12.95
C PHE A 102 -4.85 10.78 13.13
N TRP A 103 -5.49 9.62 12.93
CA TRP A 103 -6.92 9.44 13.13
C TRP A 103 -7.35 9.65 14.59
N LEU A 104 -6.56 9.15 15.55
CA LEU A 104 -6.80 9.38 16.98
C LEU A 104 -6.71 10.86 17.36
N ARG A 105 -5.69 11.58 16.88
CA ARG A 105 -5.56 13.03 17.10
C ARG A 105 -6.69 13.84 16.46
N TYR A 106 -7.26 13.32 15.39
CA TYR A 106 -8.43 13.91 14.73
C TYR A 106 -9.74 13.60 15.49
N GLY A 107 -9.69 12.83 16.58
CA GLY A 107 -10.84 12.56 17.46
C GLY A 107 -11.67 11.34 17.07
N TYR A 108 -11.13 10.43 16.25
CA TYR A 108 -11.87 9.22 15.87
C TYR A 108 -12.01 8.22 17.02
N ASN A 109 -13.24 7.79 17.29
CA ASN A 109 -13.59 6.74 18.26
C ASN A 109 -14.71 5.81 17.74
N GLY A 110 -14.93 5.78 16.43
CA GLY A 110 -16.11 5.14 15.82
C GLY A 110 -16.01 3.62 15.66
N SER A 111 -14.83 3.02 15.86
CA SER A 111 -14.61 1.57 15.81
C SER A 111 -13.28 1.20 16.48
N SER A 112 -13.04 -0.10 16.67
CA SER A 112 -11.73 -0.59 17.11
C SER A 112 -10.69 -0.36 16.00
N MET A 113 -9.48 0.05 16.35
CA MET A 113 -8.44 0.43 15.38
C MET A 113 -7.20 -0.44 15.55
N GLU A 114 -6.74 -1.07 14.48
CA GLU A 114 -5.50 -1.86 14.50
C GLU A 114 -4.52 -1.46 13.41
N VAL A 115 -3.22 -1.57 13.70
CA VAL A 115 -2.17 -1.31 12.72
C VAL A 115 -1.83 -2.63 12.03
N TRP A 116 -1.94 -2.63 10.72
CA TRP A 116 -1.61 -3.77 9.88
C TRP A 116 -0.99 -3.27 8.57
N PRO A 117 0.35 -3.21 8.50
CA PRO A 117 1.03 -2.97 7.24
C PRO A 117 0.93 -4.23 6.37
N VAL A 118 0.67 -4.06 5.06
CA VAL A 118 0.80 -5.19 4.13
C VAL A 118 2.25 -5.62 4.01
N GLY A 119 2.49 -6.93 3.86
CA GLY A 119 3.82 -7.46 3.54
C GLY A 119 4.27 -7.12 2.11
N ILE A 120 5.59 -7.18 1.87
CA ILE A 120 6.20 -7.05 0.55
C ILE A 120 6.53 -8.42 -0.01
N ASP A 121 6.35 -8.58 -1.32
CA ASP A 121 6.74 -9.79 -2.03
C ASP A 121 8.27 -9.82 -2.24
N THR A 122 8.99 -10.35 -1.26
CA THR A 122 10.46 -10.42 -1.27
C THR A 122 11.02 -11.41 -2.29
N ASP A 123 10.20 -12.32 -2.82
CA ASP A 123 10.64 -13.25 -3.87
C ASP A 123 10.72 -12.52 -5.22
N ASP A 124 9.77 -11.63 -5.46
CA ASP A 124 9.62 -10.84 -6.68
C ASP A 124 10.43 -9.53 -6.63
N PHE A 125 10.54 -8.93 -5.44
CA PHE A 125 11.43 -7.80 -5.14
C PHE A 125 12.63 -8.26 -4.33
N ASN A 126 13.44 -9.11 -4.95
CA ASN A 126 14.65 -9.65 -4.34
C ASN A 126 15.90 -8.82 -4.67
N ILE A 127 17.00 -9.10 -3.96
CA ILE A 127 18.30 -8.48 -4.21
C ILE A 127 18.86 -8.97 -5.55
N SER A 128 19.06 -8.03 -6.47
CA SER A 128 19.67 -8.33 -7.77
C SER A 128 21.17 -8.64 -7.65
N LYS A 129 21.63 -9.59 -8.47
CA LYS A 129 23.07 -9.89 -8.68
C LYS A 129 23.71 -9.01 -9.76
N ILE A 130 22.93 -8.17 -10.42
CA ILE A 130 23.42 -7.26 -11.47
C ILE A 130 24.33 -6.22 -10.83
N GLU A 131 25.39 -5.85 -11.55
CA GLU A 131 26.30 -4.79 -11.13
C GLU A 131 25.55 -3.46 -11.01
N LYS A 132 25.57 -2.87 -9.80
CA LYS A 132 24.90 -1.60 -9.49
C LYS A 132 25.69 -0.43 -10.05
N LYS A 133 25.10 0.33 -10.99
CA LYS A 133 25.78 1.35 -11.80
C LYS A 133 25.18 2.75 -11.68
N VAL A 134 23.92 2.86 -11.26
CA VAL A 134 23.18 4.12 -11.28
C VAL A 134 22.63 4.48 -9.90
N VAL A 135 22.18 5.72 -9.75
CA VAL A 135 21.33 6.18 -8.65
C VAL A 135 19.89 6.24 -9.13
N MET A 136 18.94 5.73 -8.36
CA MET A 136 17.53 5.95 -8.64
C MET A 136 17.11 7.32 -8.10
N VAL A 137 16.40 8.12 -8.89
CA VAL A 137 15.66 9.29 -8.40
C VAL A 137 14.19 8.95 -8.54
N TYR A 138 13.47 8.82 -7.43
CA TYR A 138 12.04 8.57 -7.43
C TYR A 138 11.30 9.88 -7.20
N TYR A 139 10.48 10.32 -8.15
CA TYR A 139 9.80 11.60 -8.10
C TYR A 139 8.29 11.41 -7.98
N LYS A 140 7.73 11.81 -6.83
CA LYS A 140 6.31 11.68 -6.51
C LYS A 140 5.73 12.99 -5.99
N GLN A 141 5.22 13.77 -6.94
CA GLN A 141 4.37 14.93 -6.69
C GLN A 141 5.01 15.98 -5.76
N ARG A 142 6.31 16.22 -5.91
CA ARG A 142 7.08 17.29 -5.25
C ARG A 142 7.19 18.53 -6.15
N PHE A 143 7.92 19.55 -5.69
CA PHE A 143 8.19 20.72 -6.51
C PHE A 143 9.22 20.39 -7.60
N ALA A 144 9.05 20.91 -8.81
CA ALA A 144 9.93 20.62 -9.94
C ALA A 144 11.35 21.16 -9.71
N GLU A 145 11.47 22.23 -8.92
CA GLU A 145 12.72 22.85 -8.50
C GLU A 145 13.56 21.89 -7.64
N GLU A 146 12.92 21.08 -6.80
CA GLU A 146 13.61 20.08 -5.98
C GLU A 146 14.16 18.95 -6.84
N LEU A 147 13.39 18.50 -7.83
CA LEU A 147 13.86 17.53 -8.81
C LEU A 147 15.07 18.09 -9.57
N LYS A 148 14.94 19.30 -10.14
CA LYS A 148 16.04 19.98 -10.85
C LYS A 148 17.29 20.12 -9.97
N PHE A 149 17.12 20.46 -8.69
CA PHE A 149 18.22 20.56 -7.75
C PHE A 149 18.97 19.23 -7.61
N VAL A 150 18.24 18.13 -7.42
CA VAL A 150 18.82 16.78 -7.33
C VAL A 150 19.50 16.37 -8.63
N GLU A 151 18.86 16.58 -9.78
CA GLU A 151 19.44 16.26 -11.09
C GLU A 151 20.73 17.04 -11.33
N ASN A 152 20.72 18.36 -11.08
CA ASN A 152 21.92 19.20 -11.19
C ASN A 152 23.04 18.74 -10.26
N LEU A 153 22.72 18.37 -9.02
CA LEU A 153 23.69 17.85 -8.06
C LEU A 153 24.36 16.57 -8.57
N LEU A 154 23.58 15.63 -9.11
CA LEU A 154 24.07 14.36 -9.66
C LEU A 154 24.93 14.58 -10.91
N VAL A 155 24.48 15.45 -11.82
CA VAL A 155 25.23 15.83 -13.03
C VAL A 155 26.57 16.48 -12.67
N ASN A 156 26.58 17.44 -11.74
CA ASN A 156 27.80 18.12 -11.30
C ASN A 156 28.80 17.16 -10.65
N LYS A 157 28.31 16.14 -9.94
CA LYS A 157 29.13 15.07 -9.34
C LYS A 157 29.49 13.95 -10.33
N LYS A 158 29.07 14.05 -11.60
CA LYS A 158 29.24 13.02 -12.64
C LYS A 158 28.66 11.65 -12.23
N ILE A 159 27.57 11.66 -11.48
CA ILE A 159 26.86 10.47 -11.03
C ILE A 159 25.75 10.13 -12.03
N LYS A 160 25.79 8.92 -12.59
CA LYS A 160 24.73 8.42 -13.47
C LYS A 160 23.48 8.12 -12.66
N TYR A 161 22.32 8.58 -13.12
CA TYR A 161 21.05 8.32 -12.46
C TYR A 161 19.96 7.90 -13.45
N LYS A 162 18.89 7.30 -12.91
CA LYS A 162 17.64 7.02 -13.63
C LYS A 162 16.47 7.60 -12.86
N LEU A 163 15.60 8.30 -13.56
CA LEU A 163 14.39 8.90 -13.00
C LEU A 163 13.22 7.92 -13.08
N ILE A 164 12.48 7.78 -11.98
CA ILE A 164 11.19 7.10 -11.91
C ILE A 164 10.15 8.14 -11.50
N VAL A 165 9.16 8.38 -12.37
CA VAL A 165 8.09 9.36 -12.10
C VAL A 165 6.83 8.62 -11.67
N TYR A 166 6.28 8.96 -10.50
CA TYR A 166 5.10 8.29 -9.96
C TYR A 166 3.93 8.29 -10.95
N ARG A 167 3.37 7.09 -11.20
CA ARG A 167 2.32 6.76 -12.19
C ARG A 167 2.77 6.80 -13.66
N ASP A 168 4.04 7.02 -13.91
CA ASP A 168 4.64 7.04 -15.25
C ASP A 168 5.81 6.05 -15.31
N TYR A 169 5.53 4.82 -14.86
CA TYR A 169 6.40 3.66 -15.01
C TYR A 169 5.59 2.37 -14.89
N THR A 170 6.09 1.32 -15.51
CA THR A 170 5.64 -0.06 -15.33
C THR A 170 6.45 -0.75 -14.23
N GLU A 171 5.88 -1.76 -13.59
CA GLU A 171 6.59 -2.51 -12.56
C GLU A 171 7.90 -3.15 -13.08
N GLY A 172 7.93 -3.58 -14.33
CA GLY A 172 9.14 -4.11 -14.96
C GLY A 172 10.25 -3.07 -15.12
N GLU A 173 9.90 -1.84 -15.52
CA GLU A 173 10.85 -0.72 -15.56
C GLU A 173 11.37 -0.39 -14.17
N TYR A 174 10.48 -0.40 -13.16
CA TYR A 174 10.87 -0.15 -11.78
C TYR A 174 11.89 -1.18 -11.27
N LYS A 175 11.58 -2.47 -11.44
CA LYS A 175 12.50 -3.57 -11.06
C LYS A 175 13.84 -3.47 -11.78
N LYS A 176 13.84 -3.12 -13.08
CA LYS A 176 15.08 -2.91 -13.84
C LYS A 176 15.92 -1.77 -13.25
N VAL A 177 15.28 -0.65 -12.89
CA VAL A 177 15.99 0.45 -12.23
C VAL A 177 16.52 0.04 -10.86
N LEU A 178 15.71 -0.63 -10.02
CA LEU A 178 16.14 -1.12 -8.71
C LEU A 178 17.35 -2.06 -8.82
N ALA A 179 17.32 -2.99 -9.77
CA ALA A 179 18.39 -3.95 -10.00
C ALA A 179 19.74 -3.32 -10.36
N GLU A 180 19.73 -2.15 -11.03
CA GLU A 180 20.94 -1.42 -11.40
C GLU A 180 21.32 -0.33 -10.37
N SER A 181 20.50 -0.10 -9.34
CA SER A 181 20.65 1.05 -8.44
C SER A 181 21.57 0.78 -7.25
N LYS A 182 22.53 1.68 -7.03
CA LYS A 182 23.41 1.70 -5.86
C LYS A 182 22.67 2.16 -4.61
N TYR A 183 21.87 3.20 -4.77
CA TYR A 183 20.98 3.79 -3.77
C TYR A 183 19.89 4.59 -4.50
N GLY A 184 18.85 4.99 -3.77
CA GLY A 184 17.77 5.83 -4.27
C GLY A 184 17.67 7.16 -3.53
N ILE A 185 17.27 8.21 -4.24
CA ILE A 185 16.83 9.50 -3.70
C ILE A 185 15.32 9.58 -3.91
N TRP A 186 14.56 9.65 -2.82
CA TRP A 186 13.11 9.57 -2.81
C TRP A 186 12.48 10.95 -2.61
N LEU A 187 12.09 11.60 -3.70
CA LEU A 187 11.39 12.88 -3.68
C LEU A 187 9.88 12.62 -3.60
N GLY A 188 9.39 12.28 -2.41
CA GLY A 188 7.99 11.94 -2.15
C GLY A 188 7.22 12.95 -1.28
N ARG A 189 5.90 12.95 -1.39
CA ARG A 189 4.98 13.52 -0.38
C ARG A 189 4.62 12.46 0.68
N HIS A 190 3.84 12.85 1.69
CA HIS A 190 3.31 11.94 2.71
C HIS A 190 2.79 10.63 2.11
N GLU A 191 3.38 9.52 2.53
CA GLU A 191 2.99 8.17 2.15
C GLU A 191 2.25 7.52 3.33
N SER A 192 1.11 6.88 3.06
CA SER A 192 0.37 6.20 4.13
C SER A 192 1.06 4.91 4.58
N GLN A 193 1.57 4.14 3.60
CA GLN A 193 2.33 2.91 3.83
C GLN A 193 3.73 2.94 3.22
N GLY A 194 3.87 3.38 1.96
CA GLY A 194 5.18 3.37 1.29
C GLY A 194 5.55 2.07 0.59
N ILE A 195 4.59 1.32 0.02
CA ILE A 195 4.84 0.01 -0.62
C ILE A 195 6.01 0.06 -1.62
N ALA A 196 6.03 1.05 -2.53
CA ALA A 196 7.12 1.14 -3.52
C ALA A 196 8.49 1.41 -2.86
N LEU A 197 8.50 2.18 -1.76
CA LEU A 197 9.71 2.43 -0.97
C LEU A 197 10.20 1.14 -0.31
N GLU A 198 9.29 0.38 0.31
CA GLU A 198 9.59 -0.92 0.92
C GLU A 198 10.03 -1.97 -0.11
N GLU A 199 9.44 -1.97 -1.32
CA GLU A 199 9.88 -2.78 -2.47
C GLU A 199 11.33 -2.47 -2.86
N ALA A 200 11.73 -1.20 -2.89
CA ALA A 200 13.12 -0.82 -3.17
C ALA A 200 14.08 -1.28 -2.06
N MET A 201 13.67 -1.16 -0.80
CA MET A 201 14.44 -1.66 0.34
C MET A 201 14.59 -3.19 0.29
N SER A 202 13.54 -3.92 -0.10
CA SER A 202 13.57 -5.37 -0.30
C SER A 202 14.57 -5.79 -1.39
N CYS A 203 14.70 -4.99 -2.46
CA CYS A 203 15.75 -5.16 -3.47
C CYS A 203 17.17 -4.78 -3.00
N GLY A 204 17.34 -4.41 -1.72
CA GLY A 204 18.62 -4.02 -1.16
C GLY A 204 19.13 -2.69 -1.72
N VAL A 205 18.23 -1.76 -2.04
CA VAL A 205 18.56 -0.39 -2.46
C VAL A 205 18.41 0.54 -1.24
N PRO A 206 19.50 1.06 -0.67
CA PRO A 206 19.43 2.07 0.39
C PRO A 206 18.77 3.35 -0.12
N LEU A 207 17.98 4.03 0.71
CA LEU A 207 17.19 5.19 0.31
C LEU A 207 17.52 6.42 1.16
N ILE A 208 17.68 7.55 0.48
CA ILE A 208 17.65 8.89 1.06
C ILE A 208 16.22 9.40 0.85
N VAL A 209 15.50 9.66 1.93
CA VAL A 209 14.07 10.01 1.95
C VAL A 209 13.87 11.43 2.49
#